data_AF-A0A660NNT4-F1
#
_entry.id   AF-A0A660NNT4-F1
#
_cell.length_a   1.000
_cell.length_b   1.000
_cell.length_c   1.000
_cell.angle_alpha   90.00
_cell.angle_beta   90.00
_cell.angle_gamma   90.00
#
_symmetry.space_group_name_H-M   'P 1'
#
loop_
_entity.id
_entity.type
_entity.pdbx_description
1 polymer ?
#
loop_
_entity_poly.entity_id
_entity_poly.type
_entity_poly.pdbx_seq_one_letter_code
_entity_poly.pdbx_strand_id
1 'polypeptide(L)'
;TLVRILTEPKNALVKQYQKLFSMEGVELDIRPAALKAIARQALKRKAGARGLRSILEHALIDIMYELPGLKNVEKVVIDENVIEGTSKPLLIYSETSKVSGGDS
;
A
#
# COMPACT_ATOMS: atom_id res chain seq x y z
N THR A 1 2.81 -7.51 19.35
CA THR A 1 1.56 -6.78 19.07
C THR A 1 1.10 -7.13 17.66
N LEU A 2 -0.15 -6.85 17.28
CA LEU A 2 -0.64 -7.13 15.92
C LEU A 2 0.17 -6.39 14.83
N VAL A 3 0.69 -5.19 15.13
CA VAL A 3 1.62 -4.47 14.25
C VAL A 3 2.88 -5.29 13.98
N ARG A 4 3.46 -5.92 15.00
CA ARG A 4 4.65 -6.79 14.83
C ARG A 4 4.35 -7.96 13.89
N ILE A 5 3.15 -8.54 13.94
CA ILE A 5 2.74 -9.62 13.03
C ILE A 5 2.68 -9.12 11.58
N LEU A 6 2.31 -7.86 11.35
CA LEU A 6 2.26 -7.25 10.02
C LEU A 6 3.65 -7.00 9.42
N THR A 7 4.69 -6.77 10.24
CA THR A 7 5.98 -6.24 9.76
C THR A 7 7.20 -7.10 10.07
N GLU A 8 7.27 -7.80 11.20
CA GLU A 8 8.51 -8.45 11.67
C GLU A 8 8.79 -9.81 11.03
N PRO A 9 7.83 -10.78 10.98
CA PRO A 9 8.09 -12.09 10.42
C PRO A 9 8.71 -12.02 9.02
N LYS A 10 9.52 -13.02 8.66
CA LYS A 10 10.11 -13.10 7.31
C LYS A 10 9.03 -13.09 6.23
N ASN A 11 7.91 -13.74 6.51
CA ASN A 11 6.73 -13.85 5.64
C ASN A 11 5.59 -12.89 6.03
N ALA A 12 5.90 -11.78 6.70
CA ALA A 12 4.87 -10.83 7.14
C ALA A 12 4.08 -10.25 5.96
N LEU A 13 2.80 -9.94 6.18
CA LEU A 13 1.87 -9.49 5.12
C LEU A 13 2.39 -8.23 4.39
N VAL A 14 2.92 -7.26 5.14
CA VAL A 14 3.45 -6.02 4.54
C VAL A 14 4.58 -6.34 3.56
N LYS A 15 5.50 -7.24 3.91
CA LYS A 15 6.59 -7.67 3.04
C LYS A 15 6.09 -8.41 1.79
N GLN A 16 5.02 -9.19 1.91
CA GLN A 16 4.41 -9.88 0.77
C GLN A 16 3.86 -8.87 -0.24
N TYR A 17 3.10 -7.88 0.22
CA TYR A 17 2.55 -6.84 -0.67
C TYR A 17 3.64 -5.90 -1.20
N GLN A 18 4.63 -5.53 -0.40
CA GLN A 18 5.80 -4.78 -0.87
C GLN A 18 6.52 -5.54 -1.98
N LYS A 19 6.69 -6.86 -1.84
CA LYS A 19 7.29 -7.67 -2.89
C LYS A 19 6.42 -7.69 -4.16
N LEU A 20 5.10 -7.82 -4.01
CA LEU A 20 4.17 -7.78 -5.15
C LEU A 20 4.26 -6.45 -5.90
N PHE A 21 4.20 -5.31 -5.21
CA PHE A 21 4.35 -3.98 -5.83
C PHE A 21 5.72 -3.81 -6.49
N SER A 22 6.79 -4.34 -5.87
CA SER A 22 8.13 -4.27 -6.46
C SER A 22 8.26 -5.05 -7.77
N MET A 23 7.41 -6.06 -8.02
CA MET A 23 7.38 -6.78 -9.30
C MET A 23 6.82 -5.90 -10.43
N GLU A 24 5.98 -4.92 -10.09
CA GLU A 24 5.47 -3.88 -11.00
C GLU A 24 6.41 -2.66 -11.08
N GLY A 25 7.58 -2.71 -10.43
CA GLY A 25 8.52 -1.59 -10.37
C GLY A 25 8.10 -0.45 -9.43
N VAL A 26 7.13 -0.71 -8.53
CA VAL A 26 6.56 0.31 -7.63
C VAL A 26 6.92 0.03 -6.17
N GLU A 27 7.30 1.05 -5.42
CA GLU A 27 7.50 0.96 -3.97
C GLU A 27 6.15 1.06 -3.23
N LEU A 28 5.92 0.20 -2.24
CA LEU A 28 4.77 0.31 -1.33
C LEU A 28 5.24 0.78 0.06
N ASP A 29 4.84 1.98 0.46
CA ASP A 29 5.07 2.54 1.79
C ASP A 29 3.77 2.52 2.61
N ILE A 30 3.76 1.73 3.68
CA ILE A 30 2.65 1.69 4.62
C ILE A 30 3.08 2.39 5.90
N ARG A 31 2.52 3.58 6.11
CA ARG A 31 2.92 4.44 7.23
C ARG A 31 2.62 3.79 8.58
N PRO A 32 3.39 4.12 9.64
CA PRO A 32 3.17 3.59 10.98
C PRO A 32 1.74 3.80 11.51
N ALA A 33 1.09 4.91 11.15
CA ALA A 33 -0.30 5.19 11.52
C ALA A 33 -1.28 4.20 10.86
N ALA A 34 -1.08 3.88 9.57
CA ALA A 34 -1.86 2.87 8.87
C ALA A 34 -1.72 1.48 9.51
N LEU A 35 -0.50 1.07 9.86
CA LEU A 35 -0.25 -0.20 10.55
C LEU A 35 -1.00 -0.30 11.89
N LYS A 36 -1.02 0.80 12.66
CA LYS A 36 -1.78 0.89 13.91
C LYS A 36 -3.29 0.83 13.63
N ALA A 37 -3.78 1.51 12.60
CA ALA A 37 -5.19 1.50 12.22
C ALA A 37 -5.67 0.09 11.84
N ILE A 38 -4.89 -0.65 11.04
CA ILE A 38 -5.17 -2.05 10.68
C ILE A 38 -5.29 -2.91 11.94
N ALA A 39 -4.33 -2.78 12.86
CA ALA A 39 -4.35 -3.51 14.12
C ALA A 39 -5.58 -3.17 14.98
N ARG A 40 -5.95 -1.89 15.11
CA ARG A 40 -7.14 -1.46 15.87
C ARG A 40 -8.42 -2.02 15.25
N GLN A 41 -8.58 -1.95 13.93
CA GLN A 41 -9.76 -2.48 13.25
C GLN A 41 -9.86 -4.00 13.40
N ALA A 42 -8.75 -4.74 13.30
CA ALA A 42 -8.74 -6.20 13.49
C ALA A 42 -9.18 -6.60 14.90
N LEU A 43 -8.79 -5.83 15.93
CA LEU A 43 -9.25 -6.01 17.31
C LEU A 43 -10.75 -5.71 17.44
N LYS A 44 -11.22 -4.59 16.89
CA LYS A 44 -12.64 -4.22 16.91
C LYS A 44 -13.53 -5.30 16.28
N ARG A 45 -13.06 -5.92 15.20
CA ARG A 45 -13.77 -7.00 14.48
C ARG A 45 -13.63 -8.38 15.15
N LYS A 46 -12.94 -8.50 16.29
CA LYS A 46 -12.62 -9.77 16.97
C LYS A 46 -11.98 -10.83 16.04
N ALA A 47 -11.31 -10.39 14.98
CA ALA A 47 -10.87 -11.25 13.87
C ALA A 47 -9.40 -11.70 13.98
N GLY A 48 -8.68 -11.28 15.02
CA GLY A 48 -7.29 -11.68 15.29
C GLY A 48 -6.38 -11.48 14.07
N ALA A 49 -5.47 -12.43 13.82
CA ALA A 49 -4.52 -12.35 12.70
C ALA A 49 -5.19 -12.48 11.31
N ARG A 50 -6.33 -13.19 11.20
CA ARG A 50 -7.07 -13.31 9.94
C ARG A 50 -7.66 -11.96 9.50
N GLY A 51 -8.14 -11.17 10.47
CA GLY A 51 -8.64 -9.82 10.22
C GLY A 51 -7.60 -8.88 9.63
N LEU A 52 -6.33 -9.02 10.03
CA LEU A 52 -5.23 -8.19 9.52
C LEU A 52 -5.08 -8.31 8.00
N ARG A 53 -5.15 -9.54 7.47
CA ARG A 53 -5.06 -9.81 6.02
C ARG A 53 -6.21 -9.15 5.29
N SER A 54 -7.45 -9.42 5.71
CA SER A 54 -8.64 -8.91 5.04
C SER A 54 -8.67 -7.38 4.99
N ILE A 55 -8.27 -6.70 6.07
CA ILE A 55 -8.24 -5.24 6.10
C ILE A 55 -7.18 -4.69 5.13
N LEU A 56 -5.97 -5.25 5.17
CA LEU A 56 -4.89 -4.80 4.29
C LEU A 56 -5.19 -5.08 2.82
N GLU A 57 -5.72 -6.26 2.50
CA GLU A 57 -6.12 -6.64 1.15
C GLU A 57 -7.19 -5.70 0.60
N HIS A 58 -8.22 -5.41 1.39
CA HIS A 58 -9.27 -4.49 1.00
C HIS A 58 -8.75 -3.07 0.74
N ALA A 59 -7.78 -2.59 1.53
CA ALA A 59 -7.16 -1.28 1.31
C ALA A 59 -6.29 -1.20 0.05
N LEU A 60 -5.82 -2.35 -0.46
CA LEU A 60 -4.91 -2.41 -1.60
C LEU A 60 -5.57 -2.88 -2.90
N ILE A 61 -6.74 -3.52 -2.85
CA ILE A 61 -7.32 -4.21 -4.02
C ILE A 61 -7.55 -3.26 -5.20
N ASP A 62 -8.09 -2.07 -4.95
CA ASP A 62 -8.38 -1.10 -6.00
C ASP A 62 -7.10 -0.60 -6.67
N ILE A 63 -6.11 -0.20 -5.87
CA ILE A 63 -4.83 0.29 -6.44
C ILE A 63 -4.07 -0.82 -7.14
N MET A 64 -4.11 -2.07 -6.66
CA MET A 64 -3.49 -3.22 -7.36
C MET A 64 -4.15 -3.48 -8.72
N TYR A 65 -5.45 -3.24 -8.86
CA TYR A 65 -6.14 -3.35 -10.13
C TYR A 65 -5.81 -2.20 -11.09
N GLU A 66 -5.69 -0.98 -10.56
CA GLU A 66 -5.36 0.20 -11.36
C GLU A 66 -3.88 0.23 -11.79
N LEU A 67 -2.96 -0.26 -10.94
CA LEU A 67 -1.51 -0.11 -11.10
C LEU A 67 -0.97 -0.52 -12.48
N PRO A 68 -1.37 -1.65 -13.08
CA PRO A 68 -0.86 -2.05 -14.40
C PRO A 68 -1.20 -1.07 -15.53
N GLY A 69 -2.25 -0.25 -15.36
CA GLY A 69 -2.65 0.78 -16.31
C GLY A 69 -2.01 2.14 -16.07
N LEU A 70 -1.38 2.35 -14.90
CA LEU A 70 -0.78 3.62 -14.53
C LEU A 70 0.67 3.69 -15.03
N LYS A 71 1.01 4.80 -15.70
CA LYS A 71 2.39 5.03 -16.17
C LYS A 71 3.16 5.86 -15.14
N ASN A 72 4.46 5.57 -15.03
CA ASN A 72 5.43 6.36 -14.28
C ASN A 72 5.14 6.48 -12.77
N VAL A 73 4.36 5.56 -12.18
CA VAL A 73 4.21 5.50 -10.73
C VAL A 73 5.48 4.90 -10.14
N GLU A 74 6.10 5.59 -9.17
CA GLU A 74 7.27 5.09 -8.45
C GLU A 74 6.92 4.57 -7.06
N LYS A 75 5.93 5.20 -6.40
CA LYS A 75 5.57 4.84 -5.03
C LYS A 75 4.08 4.98 -4.77
N VAL A 76 3.53 4.03 -4.03
CA VAL A 76 2.20 4.09 -3.41
C VAL A 76 2.36 4.23 -1.91
N VAL A 77 1.72 5.24 -1.34
CA VAL A 77 1.74 5.52 0.10
C VAL A 77 0.37 5.28 0.71
N ILE A 78 0.33 4.44 1.75
CA ILE A 78 -0.86 4.10 2.52
C ILE A 78 -0.75 4.75 3.90
N ASP A 79 -1.69 5.65 4.20
CA ASP A 79 -1.84 6.26 5.51
C ASP A 79 -3.07 5.73 6.27
N GLU A 80 -3.34 6.30 7.44
CA GLU A 80 -4.47 5.89 8.28
C GLU A 80 -5.83 6.15 7.63
N ASN A 81 -5.97 7.24 6.86
CA ASN A 81 -7.23 7.62 6.23
C ASN A 81 -7.64 6.61 5.16
N VAL A 82 -6.68 6.04 4.44
CA VAL A 82 -6.92 4.94 3.48
C VAL A 82 -7.49 3.71 4.18
N ILE A 83 -6.92 3.34 5.35
CA ILE A 83 -7.41 2.19 6.14
C ILE A 83 -8.82 2.46 6.71
N GLU A 84 -9.13 3.71 7.01
CA GLU A 84 -10.43 4.13 7.49
C GLU A 84 -11.44 4.34 6.35
N GLY A 85 -11.02 4.20 5.08
CA GLY A 85 -11.88 4.36 3.91
C GLY A 85 -12.29 5.81 3.63
N THR A 86 -11.51 6.78 4.12
CA THR A 86 -11.82 8.22 4.00
C THR A 86 -10.99 8.92 2.94
N SER A 87 -9.94 8.27 2.42
CA SER A 87 -9.12 8.75 1.31
C SER A 87 -8.63 7.61 0.42
N LYS A 88 -8.16 7.96 -0.77
CA LYS A 88 -7.43 7.04 -1.65
C LYS A 88 -5.93 7.01 -1.32
N PRO A 89 -5.20 5.95 -1.70
CA PRO A 89 -3.73 5.93 -1.65
C PRO A 89 -3.10 7.14 -2.36
N LEU A 90 -1.99 7.65 -1.81
CA LEU A 90 -1.22 8.69 -2.47
C LEU A 90 -0.24 8.03 -3.46
N LEU A 91 -0.26 8.50 -4.70
CA LEU A 91 0.63 8.05 -5.76
C LEU A 91 1.73 9.09 -5.99
N ILE A 92 2.97 8.64 -5.96
CA ILE A 92 4.13 9.43 -6.32
C ILE A 92 4.58 8.98 -7.70
N TYR A 93 4.65 9.92 -8.63
CA TYR A 93 5.08 9.70 -9.99
C TYR A 93 6.54 10.14 -10.15
N SER A 94 7.27 9.44 -11.02
CA SER A 94 8.58 9.91 -11.46
C SER A 94 8.41 11.23 -12.18
N GLU A 95 9.32 12.18 -11.93
CA GLU A 95 9.52 13.29 -12.86
C GLU A 95 10.17 12.72 -14.13
N THR A 96 9.37 12.09 -14.98
CA THR A 96 9.77 11.90 -16.36
C THR A 96 9.66 13.26 -17.02
N SER A 97 10.81 13.94 -17.09
CA SER A 97 11.03 15.17 -17.83
C SER A 97 10.14 15.22 -19.07
N LYS A 98 9.35 16.29 -19.17
CA LYS A 98 8.93 16.83 -20.45
C LYS A 98 10.19 17.02 -21.31
N VAL A 99 10.58 16.05 -22.12
CA VAL A 99 11.24 16.36 -23.38
C VAL A 99 10.12 16.73 -24.33
N SER A 100 9.69 17.98 -24.23
CA SER A 100 8.81 18.62 -25.19
C SER A 100 9.70 19.25 -26.26
N GLY A 101 9.46 18.95 -27.53
CA GLY A 101 9.92 19.72 -28.71
C GLY A 101 11.43 19.68 -28.93
N GLY A 102 11.95 19.16 -30.03
CA GLY A 102 11.59 19.58 -31.38
C GLY A 102 12.42 20.83 -31.70
N ASP A 103 13.49 20.67 -32.47
CA ASP A 103 13.85 21.57 -33.56
C ASP A 103 14.96 20.94 -34.41
N SER A 104 14.60 20.70 -35.67
CA SER A 104 15.43 20.46 -36.87
C SER A 104 16.22 19.15 -37.00
#